data_AF-A0A5N0UZC9-F1
#
_entry.id   AF-A0A5N0UZC9-F1
#
_cell.length_a   1.000
_cell.length_b   1.000
_cell.length_c   1.000
_cell.angle_alpha   90.00
_cell.angle_beta   90.00
_cell.angle_gamma   90.00
#
_symmetry.space_group_name_H-M   'P 1'
#
loop_
_entity.id
_entity.type
_entity.pdbx_description
1 polymer ?
#
loop_
_entity_poly.entity_id
_entity_poly.type
_entity_poly.pdbx_seq_one_letter_code
_entity_poly.pdbx_strand_id
1 'polypeptide(L)'
;MTREDGDGFVVCLGGHRHWGRFGAAGLLLTDPARGVLLQRRAWWTHHGSTWALPGGALHSYETAWEAAAREAEEEAAIPGDALRPASSSVVDHGGWRYTTVLATVIGEFCERVMNGESDELRWVPPDEVEKLPLHKDFARAWPALREQLGRELVLVVDAANVVGSRPDGWWRDRAGAAERLRDRLAGLVRGGIPGDEVGLPDWQWWPRILLVVEGQAKGVESVPEVEALAAPRDGDSAIVDVVRGLREEDHVLVATADRDLRERVTAEGARILGPSALWRLLDELD
;
A
#
# COMPACT_ATOMS: atom_id res chain seq x y z
N MET A 1 -0.43 -8.63 -28.80
CA MET A 1 0.65 -9.43 -28.17
C MET A 1 1.46 -8.47 -27.33
N THR A 2 1.09 -8.36 -26.04
CA THR A 2 2.01 -7.84 -25.02
C THR A 2 3.25 -8.72 -25.05
N ARG A 3 4.41 -8.09 -25.13
CA ARG A 3 5.68 -8.78 -25.28
C ARG A 3 6.17 -9.13 -23.88
N GLU A 4 6.30 -10.42 -23.57
CA GLU A 4 6.91 -10.94 -22.34
C GLU A 4 8.42 -10.62 -22.35
N ASP A 5 8.76 -9.36 -22.08
CA ASP A 5 10.15 -8.88 -22.17
C ASP A 5 10.93 -8.95 -20.85
N GLY A 6 10.22 -9.28 -19.76
CA GLY A 6 10.77 -9.45 -18.43
C GLY A 6 11.64 -10.70 -18.26
N ASP A 7 11.44 -11.73 -19.07
CA ASP A 7 12.06 -13.03 -18.85
C ASP A 7 13.56 -13.08 -19.17
N GLY A 8 14.31 -13.60 -18.21
CA GLY A 8 15.74 -13.87 -18.36
C GLY A 8 16.54 -13.62 -17.10
N PHE A 9 17.77 -14.12 -17.11
CA PHE A 9 18.69 -13.96 -16.00
C PHE A 9 19.50 -12.67 -16.12
N VAL A 10 19.66 -11.99 -14.99
CA VAL A 10 20.61 -10.89 -14.80
C VAL A 10 21.57 -11.19 -13.67
N VAL A 11 22.72 -10.53 -13.66
CA VAL A 11 23.71 -10.63 -12.58
C VAL A 11 23.73 -9.29 -11.86
N CYS A 12 23.47 -9.30 -10.55
CA CYS A 12 23.52 -8.09 -9.73
C CYS A 12 24.97 -7.67 -9.42
N LEU A 13 25.17 -6.49 -8.84
CA LEU A 13 26.50 -5.99 -8.46
C LEU A 13 27.25 -6.92 -7.50
N GLY A 14 26.53 -7.72 -6.71
CA GLY A 14 27.11 -8.76 -5.83
C GLY A 14 27.52 -10.06 -6.54
N GLY A 15 27.32 -10.17 -7.87
CA GLY A 15 27.65 -11.37 -8.65
C GLY A 15 26.60 -12.50 -8.58
N HIS A 16 25.48 -12.29 -7.89
CA HIS A 16 24.39 -13.27 -7.82
C HIS A 16 23.53 -13.24 -9.09
N ARG A 17 23.04 -14.41 -9.53
CA ARG A 17 22.10 -14.53 -10.65
C ARG A 17 20.67 -14.40 -10.16
N HIS A 18 19.89 -13.56 -10.82
CA HIS A 18 18.47 -13.31 -10.55
C HIS A 18 17.62 -13.51 -11.80
N TRP A 19 16.38 -13.98 -11.64
CA TRP A 19 15.39 -14.06 -12.72
C TRP A 19 14.59 -12.77 -12.79
N GLY A 20 14.26 -12.31 -14.00
CA GLY A 20 13.54 -11.06 -14.25
C GLY A 20 14.48 -9.92 -14.59
N ARG A 21 14.48 -9.48 -15.85
CA ARG A 21 15.38 -8.44 -16.38
C ARG A 21 15.18 -7.07 -15.75
N PHE A 22 13.94 -6.79 -15.35
CA PHE A 22 13.53 -5.50 -14.77
C PHE A 22 13.25 -5.60 -13.26
N GLY A 23 13.66 -6.72 -12.63
CA GLY A 23 13.27 -7.07 -11.28
C GLY A 23 12.21 -8.16 -11.24
N ALA A 24 11.79 -8.52 -10.04
CA ALA A 24 10.65 -9.41 -9.81
C ALA A 24 9.78 -8.89 -8.66
N ALA A 25 8.51 -9.29 -8.63
CA ALA A 25 7.59 -8.96 -7.56
C ALA A 25 6.86 -10.20 -7.06
N GLY A 26 6.53 -10.21 -5.77
CA GLY A 26 5.73 -11.25 -5.12
C GLY A 26 4.58 -10.67 -4.33
N LEU A 27 3.46 -11.38 -4.32
CA LEU A 27 2.24 -10.98 -3.62
C LEU A 27 2.14 -11.65 -2.25
N LEU A 28 2.27 -10.87 -1.18
CA LEU A 28 1.90 -11.28 0.18
C LEU A 28 0.43 -10.94 0.42
N LEU A 29 -0.44 -11.85 0.02
CA LEU A 29 -1.89 -11.68 0.15
C LEU A 29 -2.38 -12.09 1.55
N THR A 30 -3.20 -11.23 2.15
CA THR A 30 -3.78 -11.42 3.48
C THR A 30 -5.30 -11.45 3.45
N ASP A 31 -5.87 -12.28 4.31
CA ASP A 31 -7.29 -12.33 4.60
C ASP A 31 -7.47 -12.49 6.13
N PRO A 32 -8.24 -11.63 6.81
CA PRO A 32 -8.40 -11.68 8.26
C PRO A 32 -8.93 -13.02 8.80
N ALA A 33 -9.73 -13.75 8.01
CA ALA A 33 -10.30 -15.03 8.40
C ALA A 33 -9.41 -16.22 8.04
N ARG A 34 -8.62 -16.13 6.95
CA ARG A 34 -7.86 -17.26 6.41
C ARG A 34 -6.36 -17.20 6.72
N GLY A 35 -5.77 -16.03 6.93
CA GLY A 35 -4.34 -15.82 7.17
C GLY A 35 -3.62 -15.27 5.93
N VAL A 36 -2.40 -15.78 5.66
CA VAL A 36 -1.61 -15.41 4.48
C VAL A 36 -1.62 -16.51 3.43
N LEU A 37 -1.74 -16.16 2.16
CA LEU A 37 -1.66 -17.14 1.08
C LEU A 37 -0.21 -17.43 0.72
N LEU A 38 0.16 -18.71 0.72
CA LEU A 38 1.47 -19.19 0.30
C LEU A 38 1.36 -20.25 -0.79
N GLN A 39 2.40 -20.33 -1.61
CA GLN A 39 2.55 -21.30 -2.69
C GLN A 39 3.74 -22.20 -2.39
N ARG A 40 3.54 -23.52 -2.49
CA ARG A 40 4.62 -24.49 -2.43
C ARG A 40 5.15 -24.71 -3.83
N ARG A 41 6.42 -24.34 -4.04
CA ARG A 41 7.10 -24.43 -5.34
C ARG A 41 7.32 -25.89 -5.73
N ALA A 42 7.08 -26.22 -6.99
CA ALA A 42 7.29 -27.56 -7.52
C ALA A 42 8.74 -28.03 -7.31
N TRP A 43 8.94 -29.32 -7.01
CA TRP A 43 10.25 -29.86 -6.62
C TRP A 43 11.36 -29.70 -7.67
N TRP A 44 11.01 -29.55 -8.95
CA TRP A 44 11.98 -29.36 -10.06
C TRP A 44 12.38 -27.90 -10.29
N THR A 45 11.78 -26.95 -9.57
CA THR A 45 12.14 -25.53 -9.68
C THR A 45 13.41 -25.21 -8.88
N HIS A 46 14.08 -24.10 -9.20
CA HIS A 46 15.15 -23.57 -8.34
C HIS A 46 14.59 -23.35 -6.91
N HIS A 47 15.20 -24.01 -5.92
CA HIS A 47 14.72 -24.11 -4.52
C HIS A 47 13.33 -24.77 -4.34
N GLY A 48 13.02 -25.81 -5.13
CA GLY A 48 11.76 -26.56 -5.04
C GLY A 48 11.45 -27.16 -3.66
N SER A 49 10.17 -27.50 -3.45
CA SER A 49 9.61 -27.97 -2.18
C SER A 49 9.68 -26.97 -1.01
N THR A 50 9.97 -25.70 -1.30
CA THR A 50 9.86 -24.59 -0.34
C THR A 50 8.59 -23.78 -0.53
N TRP A 51 8.12 -23.13 0.53
CA TRP A 51 6.99 -22.21 0.51
C TRP A 51 7.45 -20.78 0.25
N ALA A 52 6.78 -20.09 -0.66
CA ALA A 52 7.04 -18.72 -1.04
C ALA A 52 5.74 -18.00 -1.41
N LEU A 53 5.87 -16.74 -1.79
CA LEU A 53 4.78 -15.93 -2.34
C LEU A 53 4.59 -16.28 -3.83
N PRO A 54 3.35 -16.27 -4.35
CA PRO A 54 3.11 -16.17 -5.80
C PRO A 54 3.80 -14.93 -6.36
N GLY A 55 4.35 -15.02 -7.57
CA GLY A 55 5.07 -13.90 -8.17
C GLY A 55 6.12 -14.28 -9.20
N GLY A 56 6.56 -13.28 -9.94
CA GLY A 56 7.44 -13.49 -11.09
C GLY A 56 8.10 -12.21 -11.59
N ALA A 57 8.57 -12.26 -12.83
CA ALA A 57 9.38 -11.21 -13.43
C ALA A 57 8.51 -9.99 -13.79
N LEU A 58 9.04 -8.79 -13.55
CA LEU A 58 8.42 -7.57 -14.07
C LEU A 58 8.64 -7.47 -15.58
N HIS A 59 7.62 -7.05 -16.31
CA HIS A 59 7.79 -6.48 -17.65
C HIS A 59 8.24 -5.02 -17.59
N SER A 60 8.82 -4.51 -18.69
CA SER A 60 9.40 -3.15 -18.71
C SER A 60 8.41 -2.00 -18.49
N TYR A 61 7.12 -2.27 -18.67
CA TYR A 61 6.02 -1.32 -18.60
C TYR A 61 5.12 -1.50 -17.38
N GLU A 62 5.39 -2.49 -16.53
CA GLU A 62 4.60 -2.78 -15.34
C GLU A 62 5.22 -2.16 -14.10
N THR A 63 4.36 -1.69 -13.21
CA THR A 63 4.69 -1.47 -11.81
C THR A 63 4.85 -2.81 -11.08
N ALA A 64 5.49 -2.79 -9.90
CA ALA A 64 5.60 -3.99 -9.07
C ALA A 64 4.24 -4.54 -8.62
N TRP A 65 3.23 -3.67 -8.42
CA TRP A 65 1.86 -4.09 -8.12
C TRP A 65 1.23 -4.81 -9.31
N GLU A 66 1.29 -4.25 -10.51
CA GLU A 66 0.72 -4.86 -11.71
C GLU A 66 1.35 -6.23 -11.99
N ALA A 67 2.69 -6.34 -11.87
CA ALA A 67 3.37 -7.62 -12.01
C ALA A 67 2.94 -8.63 -10.94
N ALA A 68 2.88 -8.25 -9.66
CA ALA A 68 2.45 -9.14 -8.59
C ALA A 68 1.00 -9.61 -8.76
N ALA A 69 0.10 -8.73 -9.21
CA ALA A 69 -1.30 -9.05 -9.46
C ALA A 69 -1.48 -9.95 -10.69
N ARG A 70 -0.78 -9.67 -11.80
CA ARG A 70 -0.78 -10.53 -12.99
C ARG A 70 -0.30 -11.94 -12.66
N GLU A 71 0.83 -12.06 -11.97
CA GLU A 71 1.39 -13.36 -11.59
C GLU A 71 0.44 -14.11 -10.65
N ALA A 72 -0.17 -13.42 -9.67
CA ALA A 72 -1.18 -14.06 -8.82
C ALA A 72 -2.41 -14.56 -9.61
N GLU A 73 -2.82 -13.86 -10.66
CA GLU A 73 -3.90 -14.30 -11.55
C GLU A 73 -3.47 -15.52 -12.39
N GLU A 74 -2.29 -15.45 -13.01
CA GLU A 74 -1.73 -16.48 -13.90
C GLU A 74 -1.36 -17.77 -13.15
N GLU A 75 -0.83 -17.67 -11.93
CA GLU A 75 -0.35 -18.79 -11.13
C GLU A 75 -1.42 -19.38 -10.21
N ALA A 76 -2.30 -18.52 -9.67
CA ALA A 76 -3.18 -18.86 -8.56
C ALA A 76 -4.68 -18.56 -8.80
N ALA A 77 -5.07 -18.07 -9.98
CA ALA A 77 -6.43 -17.65 -10.31
C ALA A 77 -7.00 -16.60 -9.33
N ILE A 78 -6.15 -15.68 -8.88
CA ILE A 78 -6.52 -14.58 -7.98
C ILE A 78 -6.64 -13.29 -8.80
N PRO A 79 -7.86 -12.77 -9.01
CA PRO A 79 -8.03 -11.60 -9.85
C PRO A 79 -7.61 -10.34 -9.08
N GLY A 80 -6.87 -9.44 -9.76
CA GLY A 80 -6.33 -8.23 -9.13
C GLY A 80 -7.39 -7.25 -8.62
N ASP A 81 -8.60 -7.27 -9.17
CA ASP A 81 -9.72 -6.41 -8.76
C ASP A 81 -10.41 -6.87 -7.44
N ALA A 82 -10.15 -8.11 -7.00
CA ALA A 82 -10.58 -8.60 -5.70
C ALA A 82 -9.60 -8.25 -4.57
N LEU A 83 -8.56 -7.47 -4.88
CA LEU A 83 -7.44 -7.16 -3.98
C LEU A 83 -7.29 -5.66 -3.79
N ARG A 84 -6.81 -5.25 -2.62
CA ARG A 84 -6.38 -3.88 -2.35
C ARG A 84 -4.92 -3.87 -1.87
N PRO A 85 -3.99 -3.22 -2.57
CA PRO A 85 -2.61 -3.06 -2.09
C PRO A 85 -2.59 -2.12 -0.88
N ALA A 86 -1.76 -2.44 0.11
CA ALA A 86 -1.59 -1.64 1.32
C ALA A 86 -0.17 -1.05 1.40
N SER A 87 0.84 -1.86 1.12
CA SER A 87 2.24 -1.43 1.15
C SER A 87 3.15 -2.32 0.31
N SER A 88 4.38 -1.91 0.06
CA SER A 88 5.40 -2.78 -0.52
C SER A 88 6.80 -2.50 0.03
N SER A 89 7.58 -3.56 0.17
CA SER A 89 8.97 -3.51 0.63
C SER A 89 9.90 -3.95 -0.50
N VAL A 90 11.05 -3.30 -0.63
CA VAL A 90 12.03 -3.59 -1.68
C VAL A 90 13.31 -4.16 -1.09
N VAL A 91 13.82 -5.24 -1.69
CA VAL A 91 15.19 -5.72 -1.48
C VAL A 91 16.01 -5.39 -2.72
N ASP A 92 16.97 -4.47 -2.59
CA ASP A 92 17.86 -4.04 -3.66
C ASP A 92 19.19 -4.82 -3.61
N HIS A 93 19.53 -5.48 -4.71
CA HIS A 93 20.79 -6.21 -4.88
C HIS A 93 21.84 -5.41 -5.68
N GLY A 94 21.59 -4.12 -5.94
CA GLY A 94 22.44 -3.26 -6.74
C GLY A 94 22.35 -3.64 -8.21
N GLY A 95 21.25 -3.28 -8.87
CA GLY A 95 21.02 -3.59 -10.30
C GLY A 95 19.99 -4.68 -10.56
N TRP A 96 19.44 -5.28 -9.50
CA TRP A 96 18.21 -6.07 -9.55
C TRP A 96 17.46 -5.89 -8.24
N ARG A 97 16.13 -5.85 -8.30
CA ARG A 97 15.26 -5.63 -7.14
C ARG A 97 14.20 -6.70 -7.05
N TYR A 98 13.88 -7.09 -5.82
CA TYR A 98 12.68 -7.85 -5.51
C TYR A 98 11.72 -6.99 -4.70
N THR A 99 10.49 -6.84 -5.17
CA THR A 99 9.45 -6.10 -4.46
C THR A 99 8.41 -7.06 -3.89
N THR A 100 8.22 -7.04 -2.57
CA THR A 100 7.10 -7.76 -1.94
C THR A 100 5.94 -6.79 -1.77
N VAL A 101 4.82 -7.04 -2.43
CA VAL A 101 3.60 -6.25 -2.31
C VAL A 101 2.67 -6.90 -1.29
N LEU A 102 2.28 -6.16 -0.26
CA LEU A 102 1.29 -6.59 0.72
C LEU A 102 -0.08 -6.11 0.26
N ALA A 103 -1.03 -7.04 0.18
CA ALA A 103 -2.40 -6.74 -0.22
C ALA A 103 -3.39 -7.46 0.70
N THR A 104 -4.61 -6.91 0.76
CA THR A 104 -5.73 -7.51 1.48
C THR A 104 -6.83 -7.91 0.50
N VAL A 105 -7.50 -9.04 0.78
CA VAL A 105 -8.69 -9.46 0.05
C VAL A 105 -9.86 -8.51 0.31
N ILE A 106 -10.49 -8.01 -0.75
CA ILE A 106 -11.70 -7.16 -0.71
C ILE A 106 -12.87 -7.73 -1.52
N GLY A 107 -12.65 -8.81 -2.28
CA GLY A 107 -13.66 -9.48 -3.09
C GLY A 107 -13.61 -11.00 -2.97
N GLU A 108 -14.62 -11.67 -3.53
CA GLU A 108 -14.70 -13.13 -3.51
C GLU A 108 -13.96 -13.75 -4.69
N PHE A 109 -13.20 -14.81 -4.44
CA PHE A 109 -12.55 -15.65 -5.45
C PHE A 109 -12.25 -17.04 -4.88
N CYS A 110 -11.90 -17.98 -5.75
CA CYS A 110 -11.42 -19.31 -5.37
C CYS A 110 -10.03 -19.53 -5.94
N GLU A 111 -9.01 -19.50 -5.08
CA GLU A 111 -7.62 -19.73 -5.49
C GLU A 111 -7.43 -21.16 -6.00
N ARG A 112 -6.69 -21.32 -7.09
CA ARG A 112 -6.41 -22.61 -7.71
C ARG A 112 -5.02 -22.58 -8.32
N VAL A 113 -4.27 -23.67 -8.18
CA VAL A 113 -3.01 -23.84 -8.91
C VAL A 113 -3.32 -23.88 -10.40
N MET A 114 -2.79 -22.92 -11.16
CA MET A 114 -3.07 -22.76 -12.60
C MET A 114 -1.92 -23.21 -13.50
N ASN A 115 -0.70 -23.27 -12.98
CA ASN A 115 0.49 -23.68 -13.73
C ASN A 115 1.23 -24.84 -13.05
N GLY A 116 2.17 -25.45 -13.78
CA GLY A 116 2.99 -26.54 -13.25
C GLY A 116 4.10 -26.08 -12.29
N GLU A 117 4.28 -24.78 -12.07
CA GLU A 117 5.38 -24.28 -11.24
C GLU A 117 5.07 -24.38 -9.72
N SER A 118 3.82 -24.71 -9.40
CA SER A 118 3.29 -24.84 -8.04
C SER A 118 2.72 -26.23 -7.79
N ASP A 119 3.01 -26.79 -6.62
CA ASP A 119 2.41 -28.06 -6.17
C ASP A 119 1.16 -27.84 -5.30
N GLU A 120 1.07 -26.70 -4.62
CA GLU A 120 0.03 -26.43 -3.61
C GLU A 120 -0.11 -24.93 -3.34
N LEU A 121 -1.35 -24.48 -3.11
CA LEU A 121 -1.68 -23.19 -2.50
C LEU A 121 -2.28 -23.43 -1.13
N ARG A 122 -1.92 -22.60 -0.15
CA ARG A 122 -2.44 -22.74 1.22
C ARG A 122 -2.54 -21.39 1.92
N TRP A 123 -3.68 -21.16 2.54
CA TRP A 123 -3.86 -20.11 3.55
C TRP A 123 -3.26 -20.57 4.89
N VAL A 124 -2.34 -19.79 5.43
CA VAL A 124 -1.56 -20.15 6.62
C VAL A 124 -1.70 -19.05 7.67
N PRO A 125 -2.05 -19.37 8.93
CA PRO A 125 -2.01 -18.40 10.01
C PRO A 125 -0.61 -17.76 10.12
N PRO A 126 -0.48 -16.43 10.30
CA PRO A 126 0.83 -15.77 10.31
C PRO A 126 1.84 -16.35 11.31
N ASP A 127 1.37 -16.84 12.45
CA ASP A 127 2.19 -17.48 13.49
C ASP A 127 2.66 -18.89 13.15
N GLU A 128 2.08 -19.52 12.13
CA GLU A 128 2.44 -20.86 11.64
C GLU A 128 3.42 -20.81 10.44
N VAL A 129 3.59 -19.64 9.80
CA VAL A 129 4.39 -19.49 8.57
C VAL A 129 5.83 -19.93 8.75
N GLU A 130 6.47 -19.54 9.85
CA GLU A 130 7.87 -19.88 10.14
C GLU A 130 8.11 -21.38 10.38
N LYS A 131 7.04 -22.17 10.58
CA LYS A 131 7.13 -23.62 10.77
C LYS A 131 7.18 -24.38 9.44
N LEU A 132 6.91 -23.71 8.32
CA LEU A 132 7.00 -24.28 6.98
C LEU A 132 8.45 -24.21 6.45
N PRO A 133 8.85 -25.09 5.52
CA PRO A 133 10.13 -24.97 4.83
C PRO A 133 10.09 -23.79 3.87
N LEU A 134 10.37 -22.58 4.35
CA LEU A 134 10.28 -21.36 3.56
C LEU A 134 11.44 -21.22 2.56
N HIS A 135 11.18 -20.55 1.45
CA HIS A 135 12.25 -20.07 0.56
C HIS A 135 13.17 -19.14 1.34
N LYS A 136 14.49 -19.31 1.22
CA LYS A 136 15.51 -18.65 2.08
C LYS A 136 15.34 -17.12 2.17
N ASP A 137 15.04 -16.47 1.04
CA ASP A 137 14.94 -15.01 0.98
C ASP A 137 13.60 -14.53 1.56
N PHE A 138 12.54 -15.33 1.40
CA PHE A 138 11.26 -15.07 2.05
C PHE A 138 11.35 -15.27 3.56
N ALA A 139 12.00 -16.34 4.03
CA ALA A 139 12.27 -16.59 5.44
C ALA A 139 13.01 -15.43 6.10
N ARG A 140 13.98 -14.84 5.40
CA ARG A 140 14.74 -13.66 5.88
C ARG A 140 13.87 -12.40 5.96
N ALA A 141 12.97 -12.19 5.00
CA ALA A 141 12.10 -11.02 4.95
C ALA A 141 10.89 -11.14 5.91
N TRP A 142 10.46 -12.36 6.22
CA TRP A 142 9.23 -12.65 6.94
C TRP A 142 9.04 -11.89 8.25
N PRO A 143 10.03 -11.75 9.16
CA PRO A 143 9.82 -11.02 10.41
C PRO A 143 9.36 -9.56 10.20
N ALA A 144 10.00 -8.85 9.27
CA ALA A 144 9.63 -7.47 8.95
C ALA A 144 8.29 -7.37 8.21
N LEU A 145 8.02 -8.33 7.30
CA LEU A 145 6.73 -8.43 6.61
C LEU A 145 5.58 -8.68 7.60
N ARG A 146 5.79 -9.59 8.55
CA ARG A 146 4.82 -9.98 9.57
C ARG A 146 4.37 -8.81 10.43
N GLU A 147 5.29 -7.91 10.81
CA GLU A 147 4.98 -6.72 11.60
C GLU A 147 4.00 -5.76 10.91
N GLN A 148 3.93 -5.80 9.58
CA GLN A 148 3.09 -4.92 8.78
C GLN A 148 1.84 -5.59 8.21
N LEU A 149 1.60 -6.87 8.50
CA LEU A 149 0.43 -7.58 7.99
C LEU A 149 -0.88 -6.94 8.48
N GLY A 150 -1.77 -6.67 7.53
CA GLY A 150 -3.10 -6.12 7.80
C GLY A 150 -3.11 -4.67 8.30
N ARG A 151 -1.96 -4.02 8.46
CA ARG A 151 -1.85 -2.59 8.78
C ARG A 151 -2.10 -1.76 7.54
N GLU A 152 -2.93 -0.73 7.67
CA GLU A 152 -3.17 0.26 6.63
C GLU A 152 -2.50 1.59 6.98
N LEU A 153 -2.11 2.35 5.96
CA LEU A 153 -1.85 3.78 6.12
C LEU A 153 -3.17 4.54 5.96
N VAL A 154 -3.61 5.23 7.01
CA VAL A 154 -4.79 6.10 6.95
C VAL A 154 -4.36 7.55 7.08
N LEU A 155 -4.62 8.33 6.03
CA LEU A 155 -4.33 9.76 6.00
C LEU A 155 -5.63 10.56 6.20
N VAL A 156 -5.79 11.14 7.39
CA VAL A 156 -6.88 12.05 7.71
C VAL A 156 -6.44 13.49 7.41
N VAL A 157 -7.16 14.19 6.56
CA VAL A 157 -6.78 15.52 6.06
C VAL A 157 -7.76 16.56 6.57
N ASP A 158 -7.24 17.55 7.28
CA ASP A 158 -7.97 18.79 7.59
C ASP A 158 -7.98 19.67 6.33
N ALA A 159 -9.10 19.66 5.60
CA ALA A 159 -9.19 20.38 4.34
C ALA A 159 -8.98 21.89 4.54
N ALA A 160 -9.55 22.48 5.60
CA ALA A 160 -9.47 23.91 5.85
C ALA A 160 -8.04 24.35 6.16
N ASN A 161 -7.32 23.59 6.99
CA ASN A 161 -5.93 23.89 7.33
C ASN A 161 -4.98 23.69 6.15
N VAL A 162 -5.15 22.60 5.39
CA VAL A 162 -4.25 22.28 4.26
C VAL A 162 -4.46 23.23 3.10
N VAL A 163 -5.70 23.54 2.72
CA VAL A 163 -6.00 24.57 1.73
C VAL A 163 -5.50 25.93 2.22
N GLY A 164 -5.76 26.27 3.48
CA GLY A 164 -5.36 27.53 4.10
C GLY A 164 -3.85 27.75 4.16
N SER A 165 -3.02 26.71 4.01
CA SER A 165 -1.56 26.84 4.04
C SER A 165 -0.95 27.35 2.74
N ARG A 166 -1.73 27.47 1.64
CA ARG A 166 -1.27 28.04 0.36
C ARG A 166 -2.08 29.30 0.00
N PRO A 167 -1.42 30.41 -0.37
CA PRO A 167 -2.11 31.64 -0.78
C PRO A 167 -2.55 31.56 -2.25
N ASP A 168 -3.49 30.67 -2.56
CA ASP A 168 -3.96 30.38 -3.93
C ASP A 168 -5.29 31.06 -4.31
N GLY A 169 -5.86 31.87 -3.40
CA GLY A 169 -7.17 32.50 -3.60
C GLY A 169 -8.36 31.71 -3.08
N TRP A 170 -8.14 30.61 -2.33
CA TRP A 170 -9.18 29.73 -1.78
C TRP A 170 -10.36 30.44 -1.08
N TRP A 171 -10.14 31.61 -0.49
CA TRP A 171 -11.20 32.35 0.22
C TRP A 171 -12.35 32.79 -0.69
N ARG A 172 -12.12 32.84 -2.01
CA ARG A 172 -13.16 33.17 -3.02
C ARG A 172 -14.07 31.99 -3.34
N ASP A 173 -13.53 30.78 -3.24
CA ASP A 173 -14.22 29.53 -3.58
C ASP A 173 -13.65 28.39 -2.72
N ARG A 174 -14.21 28.23 -1.53
CA ARG A 174 -13.77 27.24 -0.54
C ARG A 174 -14.10 25.81 -0.97
N ALA A 175 -15.27 25.62 -1.57
CA ALA A 175 -15.71 24.32 -2.04
C ALA A 175 -14.80 23.83 -3.18
N GLY A 176 -14.60 24.65 -4.21
CA GLY A 176 -13.72 24.28 -5.30
C GLY A 176 -12.26 24.10 -4.89
N ALA A 177 -11.77 24.84 -3.87
CA ALA A 177 -10.43 24.61 -3.33
C ALA A 177 -10.30 23.24 -2.64
N ALA A 178 -11.31 22.83 -1.88
CA ALA A 178 -11.34 21.50 -1.26
C ALA A 178 -11.50 20.37 -2.30
N GLU A 179 -12.30 20.57 -3.37
CA GLU A 179 -12.40 19.63 -4.49
C GLU A 179 -11.06 19.45 -5.20
N ARG A 180 -10.34 20.54 -5.50
CA ARG A 180 -8.99 20.46 -6.09
C ARG A 180 -8.01 19.72 -5.18
N LEU A 181 -8.07 19.95 -3.86
CA LEU A 181 -7.26 19.19 -2.91
C LEU A 181 -7.61 17.69 -2.94
N ARG A 182 -8.91 17.34 -2.90
CA ARG A 182 -9.39 15.94 -3.02
C ARG A 182 -8.82 15.26 -4.27
N ASP A 183 -8.89 15.94 -5.41
CA ASP A 183 -8.46 15.37 -6.69
C ASP A 183 -6.94 15.16 -6.76
N ARG A 184 -6.15 16.05 -6.15
CA ARG A 184 -4.69 15.85 -6.00
C ARG A 184 -4.38 14.72 -5.02
N LEU A 185 -5.10 14.62 -3.89
CA LEU A 185 -4.94 13.53 -2.92
C LEU A 185 -5.19 12.15 -3.55
N ALA A 186 -6.14 12.04 -4.49
CA ALA A 186 -6.38 10.81 -5.25
C ALA A 186 -5.12 10.32 -5.99
N GLY A 187 -4.19 11.22 -6.35
CA GLY A 187 -2.89 10.86 -6.91
C GLY A 187 -2.00 10.07 -5.95
N LEU A 188 -2.03 10.38 -4.64
CA LEU A 188 -1.26 9.64 -3.63
C LEU A 188 -1.77 8.21 -3.45
N VAL A 189 -3.06 7.97 -3.65
CA VAL A 189 -3.63 6.61 -3.60
C VAL A 189 -3.15 5.77 -4.77
N ARG A 190 -2.81 6.38 -5.92
CA ARG A 190 -2.27 5.67 -7.08
C ARG A 190 -0.76 5.50 -7.02
N GLY A 191 -0.04 6.58 -6.68
CA GLY A 191 1.43 6.58 -6.60
C GLY A 191 1.99 5.95 -5.33
N GLY A 192 1.22 5.95 -4.25
CA GLY A 192 1.68 5.64 -2.90
C GLY A 192 2.52 6.77 -2.29
N ILE A 193 2.91 6.58 -1.03
CA ILE A 193 3.74 7.49 -0.23
C ILE A 193 4.99 6.73 0.24
N PRO A 194 6.20 7.27 0.04
CA PRO A 194 7.41 6.75 0.65
C PRO A 194 7.32 6.85 2.18
N GLY A 195 7.48 5.73 2.88
CA GLY A 195 7.22 5.66 4.31
C GLY A 195 8.19 6.50 5.13
N ASP A 196 9.45 6.61 4.72
CA ASP A 196 10.48 7.43 5.39
C ASP A 196 10.10 8.92 5.43
N GLU A 197 9.41 9.42 4.41
CA GLU A 197 8.91 10.79 4.37
C GLU A 197 7.81 11.11 5.38
N VAL A 198 7.13 10.08 5.88
CA VAL A 198 6.04 10.18 6.85
C VAL A 198 6.34 9.46 8.18
N GLY A 199 7.60 9.09 8.39
CA GLY A 199 8.08 8.47 9.64
C GLY A 199 7.63 7.02 9.84
N LEU A 200 7.38 6.30 8.75
CA LEU A 200 7.06 4.87 8.67
C LEU A 200 8.28 4.08 8.16
N PRO A 201 8.25 2.73 8.16
CA PRO A 201 9.28 1.93 7.50
C PRO A 201 9.51 2.38 6.05
N ASP A 202 10.77 2.32 5.59
CA ASP A 202 11.24 2.72 4.23
C ASP A 202 10.67 1.79 3.13
N TRP A 203 9.35 1.89 2.98
CA TRP A 203 8.45 1.07 2.20
C TRP A 203 7.54 2.02 1.43
N GLN A 204 6.96 1.54 0.33
CA GLN A 204 5.88 2.28 -0.33
C GLN A 204 4.56 1.97 0.37
N TRP A 205 3.74 2.99 0.66
CA TRP A 205 2.43 2.83 1.30
C TRP A 205 1.32 3.40 0.43
N TRP A 206 0.25 2.64 0.19
CA TRP A 206 -0.94 3.13 -0.51
C TRP A 206 -1.99 3.56 0.52
N PRO A 207 -2.21 4.88 0.72
CA PRO A 207 -3.04 5.35 1.82
C PRO A 207 -4.54 5.18 1.52
N ARG A 208 -5.32 4.90 2.55
CA ARG A 208 -6.73 5.28 2.61
C ARG A 208 -6.81 6.74 3.03
N ILE A 209 -7.51 7.58 2.26
CA ILE A 209 -7.59 9.02 2.54
C ILE A 209 -8.99 9.43 2.98
N LEU A 210 -9.05 10.12 4.13
CA LEU A 210 -10.26 10.72 4.70
C LEU A 210 -10.10 12.24 4.70
N LEU A 211 -10.82 12.94 3.83
CA LEU A 211 -10.79 14.40 3.73
C LEU A 211 -11.92 15.00 4.57
N VAL A 212 -11.60 15.62 5.70
CA VAL A 212 -12.60 16.28 6.54
C VAL A 212 -12.85 17.69 6.03
N VAL A 213 -14.09 17.98 5.64
CA VAL A 213 -14.54 19.26 5.10
C VAL A 213 -15.55 19.93 6.03
N GLU A 214 -15.51 21.26 6.12
CA GLU A 214 -16.40 22.03 6.99
C GLU A 214 -16.95 23.30 6.33
N GLY A 215 -17.90 23.94 7.00
CA GLY A 215 -18.50 25.21 6.56
C GLY A 215 -19.02 25.18 5.12
N GLN A 216 -18.51 26.07 4.28
CA GLN A 216 -18.92 26.21 2.88
C GLN A 216 -18.41 25.07 1.96
N ALA A 217 -17.52 24.21 2.45
CA ALA A 217 -17.00 23.06 1.71
C ALA A 217 -17.74 21.75 2.04
N LYS A 218 -18.80 21.77 2.86
CA LYS A 218 -19.56 20.55 3.23
C LYS A 218 -20.21 19.82 2.04
N GLY A 219 -20.31 20.46 0.88
CA GLY A 219 -20.85 19.86 -0.36
C GLY A 219 -19.84 19.08 -1.20
N VAL A 220 -18.57 19.01 -0.80
CA VAL A 220 -17.55 18.23 -1.53
C VAL A 220 -17.91 16.75 -1.48
N GLU A 221 -18.12 16.15 -2.65
CA GLU A 221 -18.45 14.72 -2.77
C GLU A 221 -17.20 13.83 -2.66
N SER A 222 -17.40 12.58 -2.25
CA SER A 222 -16.34 11.56 -2.28
C SER A 222 -16.03 11.12 -3.71
N VAL A 223 -14.81 10.64 -3.92
CA VAL A 223 -14.38 9.89 -5.11
C VAL A 223 -13.86 8.52 -4.66
N PRO A 224 -13.70 7.52 -5.56
CA PRO A 224 -13.27 6.18 -5.17
C PRO A 224 -11.99 6.16 -4.31
N GLU A 225 -11.04 7.07 -4.59
CA GLU A 225 -9.77 7.16 -3.87
C GLU A 225 -9.84 7.98 -2.57
N VAL A 226 -10.79 8.90 -2.43
CA VAL A 226 -10.83 9.86 -1.31
C VAL A 226 -12.24 10.00 -0.77
N GLU A 227 -12.41 9.61 0.50
CA GLU A 227 -13.66 9.75 1.23
C GLU A 227 -13.76 11.16 1.82
N ALA A 228 -14.75 11.94 1.36
CA ALA A 228 -15.01 13.29 1.85
C ALA A 228 -16.02 13.24 3.01
N LEU A 229 -15.60 13.71 4.19
CA LEU A 229 -16.37 13.66 5.42
C LEU A 229 -16.80 15.07 5.83
N ALA A 230 -18.09 15.37 5.70
CA ALA A 230 -18.64 16.65 6.13
C ALA A 230 -18.74 16.72 7.66
N ALA A 231 -17.95 17.60 8.28
CA ALA A 231 -17.94 17.82 9.71
C ALA A 231 -19.33 18.25 10.21
N PRO A 232 -19.96 17.52 11.17
CA PRO A 232 -21.29 17.87 11.66
C PRO A 232 -21.32 19.23 12.36
N ARG A 233 -20.29 19.50 13.18
CA ARG A 233 -20.13 20.72 13.97
C ARG A 233 -18.97 21.56 13.46
N ASP A 234 -17.75 21.08 13.70
CA ASP A 234 -16.46 21.71 13.41
C ASP A 234 -15.45 20.64 12.95
N GLY A 235 -14.50 21.03 12.12
CA GLY A 235 -13.47 20.15 11.55
C GLY A 235 -12.66 19.42 12.62
N ASP A 236 -12.20 20.13 13.65
CA ASP A 236 -11.35 19.57 14.70
C ASP A 236 -12.03 18.43 15.48
N SER A 237 -13.28 18.64 15.91
CA SER A 237 -14.06 17.60 16.58
C SER A 237 -14.28 16.40 15.66
N ALA A 238 -14.62 16.64 14.39
CA ALA A 238 -14.84 15.58 13.42
C ALA A 238 -13.56 14.76 13.16
N ILE A 239 -12.40 15.41 13.06
CA ILE A 239 -11.10 14.73 12.89
C ILE A 239 -10.80 13.84 14.10
N VAL A 240 -10.98 14.35 15.32
CA VAL A 240 -10.76 13.55 16.54
C VAL A 240 -11.71 12.35 16.59
N ASP A 241 -12.99 12.55 16.26
CA ASP A 241 -13.98 11.47 16.23
C ASP A 241 -13.65 10.42 15.16
N VAL A 242 -13.14 10.85 13.99
CA VAL A 242 -12.64 9.94 12.94
C VAL A 242 -11.45 9.13 13.45
N VAL A 243 -10.43 9.78 14.01
CA VAL A 243 -9.21 9.10 14.51
C VAL A 243 -9.56 8.04 15.56
N ARG A 244 -10.48 8.35 16.48
CA ARG A 244 -10.98 7.40 17.50
C ARG A 244 -11.68 6.17 16.93
N GLY A 245 -12.24 6.29 15.74
CA GLY A 245 -12.93 5.18 15.05
C GLY A 245 -11.99 4.29 14.25
N LEU A 246 -10.72 4.65 14.10
CA LEU A 246 -9.72 3.86 13.37
C LEU A 246 -9.12 2.77 14.26
N ARG A 247 -8.51 1.76 13.63
CA ARG A 247 -7.87 0.65 14.34
C ARG A 247 -6.54 1.10 14.94
N GLU A 248 -6.24 0.66 16.16
CA GLU A 248 -4.98 1.00 16.85
C GLU A 248 -3.74 0.45 16.12
N GLU A 249 -3.89 -0.62 15.33
CA GLU A 249 -2.79 -1.21 14.57
C GLU A 249 -2.46 -0.42 13.30
N ASP A 250 -3.36 0.43 12.81
CA ASP A 250 -3.15 1.19 11.59
C ASP A 250 -2.14 2.33 11.78
N HIS A 251 -1.45 2.68 10.70
CA HIS A 251 -0.61 3.86 10.66
C HIS A 251 -1.47 5.08 10.37
N VAL A 252 -1.90 5.79 11.42
CA VAL A 252 -2.77 6.97 11.29
C VAL A 252 -1.93 8.25 11.21
N LEU A 253 -2.08 8.98 10.10
CA LEU A 253 -1.51 10.32 9.90
C LEU A 253 -2.63 11.37 9.86
N VAL A 254 -2.45 12.49 10.56
CA VAL A 254 -3.34 13.64 10.49
C VAL A 254 -2.60 14.83 9.88
N ALA A 255 -3.09 15.31 8.73
CA ALA A 255 -2.56 16.48 8.06
C ALA A 255 -3.25 17.76 8.54
N THR A 256 -2.59 18.52 9.43
CA THR A 256 -3.14 19.78 9.97
C THR A 256 -2.04 20.76 10.44
N ALA A 257 -2.34 22.07 10.39
CA ALA A 257 -1.50 23.12 10.96
C ALA A 257 -1.88 23.49 12.40
N ASP A 258 -3.08 23.12 12.84
CA ASP A 258 -3.64 23.51 14.13
C ASP A 258 -2.91 22.83 15.30
N ARG A 259 -2.48 23.62 16.29
CA ARG A 259 -1.68 23.11 17.41
C ARG A 259 -2.51 22.34 18.44
N ASP A 260 -3.70 22.84 18.73
CA ASP A 260 -4.58 22.23 19.73
C ASP A 260 -5.13 20.90 19.18
N LEU A 261 -5.45 20.86 17.89
CA LEU A 261 -5.85 19.63 17.22
C LEU A 261 -4.72 18.59 17.20
N ARG A 262 -3.47 19.00 16.93
CA ARG A 262 -2.30 18.09 16.97
C ARG A 262 -2.17 17.40 18.31
N GLU A 263 -2.27 18.15 19.41
CA GLU A 263 -2.20 17.58 20.76
C GLU A 263 -3.30 16.54 20.98
N ARG A 264 -4.53 16.86 20.55
CA ARG A 264 -5.69 15.98 20.70
C ARG A 264 -5.56 14.68 19.90
N VAL A 265 -5.19 14.74 18.62
CA VAL A 265 -5.10 13.52 17.79
C VAL A 265 -3.88 12.68 18.12
N THR A 266 -2.78 13.27 18.59
CA THR A 266 -1.62 12.52 19.08
C THR A 266 -1.94 11.78 20.39
N ALA A 267 -2.80 12.33 21.25
CA ALA A 267 -3.30 11.60 22.42
C ALA A 267 -4.13 10.36 22.04
N GLU A 268 -4.71 10.33 20.85
CA GLU A 268 -5.43 9.18 20.28
C GLU A 268 -4.51 8.24 19.45
N GLY A 269 -3.19 8.46 19.46
CA GLY A 269 -2.21 7.61 18.78
C GLY A 269 -1.84 8.01 17.35
N ALA A 270 -2.44 9.06 16.80
CA ALA A 270 -2.12 9.53 15.45
C ALA A 270 -0.80 10.32 15.39
N ARG A 271 -0.09 10.19 14.26
CA ARG A 271 1.08 11.01 13.93
C ARG A 271 0.66 12.23 13.13
N ILE A 272 1.48 13.27 13.18
CA ILE A 272 1.19 14.54 12.50
C ILE A 272 1.94 14.63 11.18
N LEU A 273 1.22 15.01 10.13
CA LEU A 273 1.79 15.46 8.86
C LEU A 273 1.58 16.96 8.71
N GLY A 274 2.65 17.74 8.56
CA GLY A 274 2.51 19.18 8.32
C GLY A 274 1.92 19.46 6.94
N PRO A 275 1.06 20.48 6.75
CA PRO A 275 0.51 20.80 5.43
C PRO A 275 1.59 21.04 4.35
N SER A 276 2.71 21.67 4.69
CA SER A 276 3.84 21.84 3.76
C SER A 276 4.45 20.51 3.31
N ALA A 277 4.52 19.51 4.20
CA ALA A 277 5.02 18.19 3.85
C ALA A 277 4.03 17.43 2.96
N LEU A 278 2.73 17.51 3.26
CA LEU A 278 1.68 16.96 2.39
C LEU A 278 1.72 17.61 1.00
N TRP A 279 1.85 18.93 0.94
CA TRP A 279 1.94 19.63 -0.34
C TRP A 279 3.18 19.25 -1.16
N ARG A 280 4.31 18.96 -0.51
CA ARG A 280 5.51 18.45 -1.19
C ARG A 280 5.25 17.08 -1.82
N LEU A 281 4.66 16.15 -1.07
CA LEU A 281 4.22 14.85 -1.61
C LEU A 281 3.30 15.02 -2.82
N LEU A 282 2.36 15.97 -2.75
CA LEU A 282 1.42 16.22 -3.85
C LEU A 282 2.08 16.84 -5.09
N ASP A 283 3.08 17.71 -4.91
CA ASP A 283 3.79 18.35 -6.01
C ASP A 283 4.79 17.41 -6.71
N GLU A 284 5.23 16.33 -6.04
CA GLU A 284 6.11 15.31 -6.63
C GLU A 284 5.36 14.31 -7.53
N LEU A 285 4.02 14.32 -7.52
CA LEU A 285 3.17 13.49 -8.38
C LEU A 285 2.90 14.09 -9.77
N ASP A 286 3.16 15.39 -9.95
CA ASP A 286 2.92 16.16 -11.18
C ASP A 286 4.16 16.17 -12.10
#